data_AF-A0A1I0CAC7-F1
#
_entry.id   AF-A0A1I0CAC7-F1
#
_cell.length_a   1.000
_cell.length_b   1.000
_cell.length_c   1.000
_cell.angle_alpha   90.00
_cell.angle_beta   90.00
_cell.angle_gamma   90.00
#
_symmetry.space_group_name_H-M   'P 1'
#
loop_
_entity.id
_entity.type
_entity.pdbx_description
1 polymer ?
#
loop_
_entity_poly.entity_id
_entity_poly.type
_entity_poly.pdbx_seq_one_letter_code
_entity_poly.pdbx_strand_id
1 'polypeptide(L)'
;MMNIIQCDKAHNASVQNQLIFDWLNADWTDSPWLDGKPAVFIPLLNSNGMSVVIMDIGATWLSCKLPIFNANNQHGREVVLRSPSMNEHIKQTAYFGAIIGRYSNRIANGQFSLSGKTYQLPQNQDVHSLHGGYQGFDKKRWRILETTPSSVLLGYLSPDGEEGYPGELSVTILYHLSDDNNLSITYEAFCADKTVVNLTNHAYFNLAGIESDKTVFEHQFEICADYYLPVDQANIPIGELRPVSGTDFDFKSLTYLKQEIDHTFIFNQELTNSNSVVAQVLSPDKDVTMVVKTTKPTAQFYTGNYLAGNTSPYGRYQRGSGFAIETQYIPDGPNQFGLGLHQGILPAKVHYHHTTSYGFMF
;
A
#
# COMPACT_ATOMS: atom_id res chain seq x y z
N MET A 1 29.22 36.62 -13.90
CA MET A 1 28.01 36.00 -14.49
C MET A 1 27.76 34.61 -13.90
N MET A 2 27.73 34.45 -12.57
CA MET A 2 27.54 33.13 -11.94
C MET A 2 26.41 33.09 -10.89
N ASN A 3 25.70 34.21 -10.67
CA ASN A 3 24.63 34.31 -9.67
C ASN A 3 23.20 34.45 -10.26
N ILE A 4 23.04 34.39 -11.59
CA ILE A 4 21.70 34.52 -12.21
C ILE A 4 21.10 33.13 -12.53
N ILE A 5 21.93 32.12 -12.81
CA ILE A 5 21.46 30.77 -13.19
C ILE A 5 20.97 29.94 -11.99
N GLN A 6 21.46 30.21 -10.77
CA GLN A 6 20.99 29.52 -9.56
C GLN A 6 19.62 30.03 -9.06
N CYS A 7 19.28 31.29 -9.36
CA CYS A 7 17.99 31.87 -8.97
C CYS A 7 16.84 31.31 -9.84
N ASP A 8 17.09 31.07 -11.14
CA ASP A 8 16.09 30.52 -12.06
C ASP A 8 15.75 29.05 -11.81
N LYS A 9 16.69 28.23 -11.30
CA LYS A 9 16.41 26.83 -10.94
C LYS A 9 15.57 26.70 -9.67
N ALA A 10 15.87 27.51 -8.65
CA ALA A 10 15.08 27.51 -7.41
C ALA A 10 13.68 28.07 -7.64
N HIS A 11 13.54 29.09 -8.49
CA HIS A 11 12.23 29.65 -8.84
C HIS A 11 11.40 28.67 -9.70
N ASN A 12 12.00 28.01 -10.70
CA ASN A 12 11.31 26.98 -11.47
C ASN A 12 10.92 25.74 -10.65
N ALA A 13 11.75 25.30 -9.70
CA ALA A 13 11.38 24.22 -8.78
C ALA A 13 10.23 24.63 -7.83
N SER A 14 10.20 25.89 -7.38
CA SER A 14 9.10 26.41 -6.55
C SER A 14 7.77 26.53 -7.33
N VAL A 15 7.83 26.91 -8.61
CA VAL A 15 6.65 27.01 -9.49
C VAL A 15 6.17 25.63 -9.96
N GLN A 16 7.09 24.68 -10.24
CA GLN A 16 6.74 23.28 -10.49
C GLN A 16 6.12 22.63 -9.25
N ASN A 17 6.69 22.85 -8.06
CA ASN A 17 6.08 22.39 -6.82
C ASN A 17 4.68 23.00 -6.63
N GLN A 18 4.45 24.26 -7.01
CA GLN A 18 3.12 24.86 -6.89
C GLN A 18 2.10 24.23 -7.87
N LEU A 19 2.49 23.95 -9.12
CA LEU A 19 1.61 23.39 -10.16
C LEU A 19 1.34 21.88 -10.04
N ILE A 20 2.24 21.09 -9.44
CA ILE A 20 2.04 19.63 -9.29
C ILE A 20 0.86 19.33 -8.34
N PHE A 21 0.51 20.28 -7.47
CA PHE A 21 -0.44 20.12 -6.36
C PHE A 21 -1.69 21.00 -6.45
N ASP A 22 -1.95 21.66 -7.58
CA ASP A 22 -3.18 22.45 -7.75
C ASP A 22 -4.47 21.63 -7.56
N TRP A 23 -4.40 20.29 -7.72
CA TRP A 23 -5.52 19.39 -7.44
C TRP A 23 -5.68 19.02 -5.96
N LEU A 24 -4.65 19.20 -5.11
CA LEU A 24 -4.76 19.16 -3.63
C LEU A 24 -5.46 20.43 -3.12
N ASN A 25 -6.44 20.87 -3.89
CA ASN A 25 -7.21 22.08 -3.80
C ASN A 25 -7.93 22.23 -2.45
N ALA A 26 -8.78 23.24 -2.38
CA ALA A 26 -9.68 23.48 -1.26
C ALA A 26 -10.43 22.21 -0.81
N ASP A 27 -10.80 21.27 -1.70
CA ASP A 27 -11.58 20.08 -1.32
C ASP A 27 -10.87 19.11 -0.36
N TRP A 28 -9.53 19.09 -0.36
CA TRP A 28 -8.73 18.29 0.58
C TRP A 28 -8.36 19.03 1.87
N THR A 29 -8.34 20.36 1.83
CA THR A 29 -7.83 21.19 2.94
C THR A 29 -8.93 21.96 3.69
N ASP A 30 -10.10 22.17 3.07
CA ASP A 30 -11.27 22.86 3.66
C ASP A 30 -12.01 21.99 4.67
N SER A 31 -11.96 20.67 4.50
CA SER A 31 -12.62 19.73 5.40
C SER A 31 -11.58 19.09 6.32
N PRO A 32 -11.74 19.19 7.65
CA PRO A 32 -10.81 18.55 8.57
C PRO A 32 -10.98 17.03 8.55
N TRP A 33 -9.96 16.33 9.05
CA TRP A 33 -10.09 14.93 9.43
C TRP A 33 -10.97 14.76 10.67
N LEU A 34 -11.19 13.51 11.08
CA LEU A 34 -11.97 13.13 12.25
C LEU A 34 -11.47 13.75 13.57
N ASP A 35 -10.22 14.21 13.63
CA ASP A 35 -9.64 14.90 14.78
C ASP A 35 -9.80 16.43 14.74
N GLY A 36 -10.56 16.95 13.77
CA GLY A 36 -10.85 18.38 13.62
C GLY A 36 -9.71 19.21 13.01
N LYS A 37 -8.62 18.58 12.56
CA LYS A 37 -7.48 19.26 11.94
C LYS A 37 -7.40 18.97 10.43
N PRO A 38 -6.94 19.93 9.60
CA PRO A 38 -6.69 19.66 8.19
C PRO A 38 -5.60 18.58 8.02
N ALA A 39 -5.60 17.91 6.87
CA ALA A 39 -4.51 17.02 6.48
C ALA A 39 -3.24 17.80 6.17
N VAL A 40 -2.09 17.16 6.36
CA VAL A 40 -0.81 17.65 5.86
C VAL A 40 -0.37 16.76 4.70
N PHE A 41 -0.04 17.39 3.57
CA PHE A 41 0.46 16.73 2.36
C PHE A 41 1.95 16.97 2.20
N ILE A 42 2.69 15.92 1.93
CA ILE A 42 4.14 15.91 1.79
C ILE A 42 4.47 15.47 0.37
N PRO A 43 4.77 16.43 -0.53
CA PRO A 43 5.15 16.11 -1.88
C PRO A 43 6.61 15.66 -1.95
N LEU A 44 6.86 14.59 -2.71
CA LEU A 44 8.20 14.13 -3.04
C LEU A 44 8.40 14.20 -4.56
N LEU A 45 9.56 14.69 -4.99
CA LEU A 45 9.90 14.87 -6.39
C LEU A 45 11.32 14.32 -6.63
N ASN A 46 11.50 13.58 -7.72
CA ASN A 46 12.82 13.15 -8.16
C ASN A 46 13.34 13.97 -9.34
N SER A 47 14.62 13.78 -9.70
CA SER A 47 15.25 14.53 -10.79
C SER A 47 14.66 14.23 -12.18
N ASN A 48 13.95 13.11 -12.33
CA ASN A 48 13.35 12.66 -13.58
C ASN A 48 11.92 13.17 -13.79
N GLY A 49 11.37 13.95 -12.84
CA GLY A 49 10.03 14.53 -12.95
C GLY A 49 8.89 13.62 -12.50
N MET A 50 9.20 12.43 -11.97
CA MET A 50 8.23 11.62 -11.24
C MET A 50 7.95 12.29 -9.88
N SER A 51 6.68 12.34 -9.50
CA SER A 51 6.27 12.93 -8.22
C SER A 51 5.28 12.05 -7.49
N VAL A 52 5.34 12.08 -6.17
CA VAL A 52 4.38 11.41 -5.29
C VAL A 52 3.89 12.35 -4.20
N VAL A 53 2.72 12.07 -3.63
CA VAL A 53 2.21 12.80 -2.46
C VAL A 53 1.91 11.80 -1.35
N ILE A 54 2.45 12.08 -0.17
CA ILE A 54 2.13 11.36 1.06
C ILE A 54 1.26 12.25 1.95
N MET A 55 0.26 11.69 2.62
CA MET A 55 -0.60 12.38 3.58
C MET A 55 -0.33 11.87 5.00
N ASP A 56 -0.32 12.76 5.99
CA ASP A 56 -0.04 12.40 7.39
C ASP A 56 -1.13 11.50 8.03
N ILE A 57 -2.36 11.58 7.55
CA ILE A 57 -3.45 10.67 7.91
C ILE A 57 -3.26 9.34 7.18
N GLY A 58 -3.23 8.25 7.95
CA GLY A 58 -2.98 6.90 7.45
C GLY A 58 -1.57 6.68 6.92
N ALA A 59 -0.68 7.67 7.03
CA ALA A 59 0.57 7.71 6.28
C ALA A 59 0.33 7.41 4.79
N THR A 60 -0.74 7.97 4.23
CA THR A 60 -1.33 7.53 2.96
C THR A 60 -0.50 7.95 1.76
N TRP A 61 -0.16 7.00 0.88
CA TRP A 61 0.34 7.29 -0.46
C TRP A 61 -0.81 7.70 -1.36
N LEU A 62 -0.96 9.01 -1.55
CA LEU A 62 -2.14 9.60 -2.18
C LEU A 62 -1.99 9.80 -3.69
N SER A 63 -0.78 9.99 -4.21
CA SER A 63 -0.52 10.30 -5.62
C SER A 63 0.82 9.73 -6.09
N CYS A 64 0.88 9.32 -7.36
CA CYS A 64 2.03 8.83 -8.09
C CYS A 64 1.90 9.25 -9.55
N LYS A 65 2.51 10.39 -9.90
CA LYS A 65 2.44 10.97 -11.23
C LYS A 65 3.73 10.70 -11.99
N LEU A 66 3.59 9.97 -13.10
CA LEU A 66 4.67 9.68 -14.03
C LEU A 66 4.77 10.81 -15.08
N PRO A 67 5.97 11.23 -15.48
CA PRO A 67 6.21 12.32 -16.43
C PRO A 67 6.00 11.87 -17.89
N ILE A 68 4.88 11.22 -18.17
CA ILE A 68 4.45 10.77 -19.51
C ILE A 68 3.03 11.26 -19.80
N PHE A 69 2.58 11.10 -21.04
CA PHE A 69 1.21 11.45 -21.41
C PHE A 69 0.18 10.50 -20.79
N ASN A 70 -0.95 11.03 -20.34
CA ASN A 70 -2.09 10.26 -19.86
C ASN A 70 -3.06 9.88 -21.00
N ALA A 71 -4.15 9.20 -20.65
CA ALA A 71 -5.18 8.78 -21.60
C ALA A 71 -5.84 9.93 -22.40
N ASN A 72 -5.75 11.16 -21.90
CA ASN A 72 -6.28 12.37 -22.53
C ASN A 72 -5.22 13.20 -23.27
N ASN A 73 -4.02 12.65 -23.51
CA ASN A 73 -2.86 13.32 -24.12
C ASN A 73 -2.37 14.56 -23.34
N GLN A 74 -2.56 14.59 -22.02
CA GLN A 74 -2.03 15.60 -21.13
C GLN A 74 -0.80 15.05 -20.40
N HIS A 75 0.20 15.89 -20.14
CA HIS A 75 1.43 15.46 -19.46
C HIS A 75 1.18 15.23 -17.97
N GLY A 76 1.65 14.09 -17.45
CA GLY A 76 1.45 13.65 -16.07
C GLY A 76 0.40 12.57 -15.96
N ARG A 77 0.81 11.30 -16.00
CA ARG A 77 -0.07 10.14 -15.81
C ARG A 77 -0.12 9.76 -14.34
N GLU A 78 -1.28 9.92 -13.71
CA GLU A 78 -1.52 9.56 -12.30
C GLU A 78 -1.89 8.07 -12.21
N VAL A 79 -1.01 7.24 -11.65
CA VAL A 79 -1.15 5.78 -11.70
C VAL A 79 -1.69 5.15 -10.41
N VAL A 80 -1.91 5.93 -9.34
CA VAL A 80 -2.57 5.44 -8.12
C VAL A 80 -4.00 5.96 -8.00
N LEU A 81 -4.89 5.10 -7.50
CA LEU A 81 -6.27 5.47 -7.19
C LEU A 81 -6.35 6.21 -5.86
N ARG A 82 -7.32 7.13 -5.75
CA ARG A 82 -7.53 7.95 -4.56
C ARG A 82 -8.95 8.49 -4.51
N SER A 83 -9.36 8.94 -3.33
CA SER A 83 -10.57 9.76 -3.18
C SER A 83 -10.40 11.13 -3.86
N PRO A 84 -11.50 11.81 -4.23
CA PRO A 84 -11.43 13.17 -4.79
C PRO A 84 -11.16 14.24 -3.74
N SER A 85 -11.56 14.02 -2.49
CA SER A 85 -11.56 15.01 -1.40
C SER A 85 -11.48 14.35 -0.03
N MET A 86 -11.25 15.14 1.01
CA MET A 86 -11.22 14.62 2.39
C MET A 86 -12.56 14.03 2.83
N ASN A 87 -13.68 14.68 2.47
CA ASN A 87 -15.02 14.19 2.81
C ASN A 87 -15.32 12.81 2.20
N GLU A 88 -14.84 12.57 0.99
CA GLU A 88 -14.98 11.25 0.35
C GLU A 88 -13.95 10.26 0.89
N HIS A 89 -12.76 10.73 1.29
CA HIS A 89 -11.73 9.92 1.95
C HIS A 89 -12.15 9.45 3.35
N ILE A 90 -13.02 10.18 4.05
CA ILE A 90 -13.62 9.72 5.32
C ILE A 90 -14.62 8.58 5.08
N LYS A 91 -15.33 8.59 3.95
CA LYS A 91 -16.42 7.65 3.64
C LYS A 91 -15.96 6.40 2.89
N GLN A 92 -14.81 6.46 2.25
CA GLN A 92 -14.26 5.36 1.46
C GLN A 92 -14.11 4.07 2.30
N THR A 93 -14.21 2.94 1.63
CA THR A 93 -14.10 1.60 2.25
C THR A 93 -12.95 0.76 1.70
N ALA A 94 -12.14 1.34 0.82
CA ALA A 94 -11.10 0.69 0.06
C ALA A 94 -9.69 0.83 0.67
N TYR A 95 -9.46 1.63 1.70
CA TYR A 95 -8.14 1.89 2.29
C TYR A 95 -7.12 2.52 1.32
N PHE A 96 -7.58 3.30 0.33
CA PHE A 96 -6.74 3.85 -0.75
C PHE A 96 -5.38 4.37 -0.27
N GLY A 97 -4.30 3.66 -0.61
CA GLY A 97 -2.92 4.10 -0.39
C GLY A 97 -2.46 4.10 1.07
N ALA A 98 -3.31 3.71 2.01
CA ALA A 98 -3.00 3.83 3.44
C ALA A 98 -2.00 2.78 3.92
N ILE A 99 -1.26 3.10 4.97
CA ILE A 99 -0.53 2.09 5.76
C ILE A 99 -1.52 1.31 6.60
N ILE A 100 -1.46 -0.01 6.48
CA ILE A 100 -2.33 -0.93 7.21
C ILE A 100 -1.60 -1.48 8.43
N GLY A 101 -2.29 -1.51 9.56
CA GLY A 101 -1.82 -2.12 10.79
C GLY A 101 -2.84 -1.96 11.94
N ARG A 102 -2.64 -2.61 13.09
CA ARG A 102 -1.41 -3.32 13.50
C ARG A 102 -1.16 -4.65 12.76
N TYR A 103 -2.22 -5.29 12.25
CA TYR A 103 -2.13 -6.50 11.45
C TYR A 103 -2.92 -6.35 10.14
N SER A 104 -2.24 -6.47 8.99
CA SER A 104 -2.86 -6.43 7.67
C SER A 104 -3.60 -7.72 7.33
N ASN A 105 -4.63 -7.59 6.50
CA ASN A 105 -5.55 -8.65 6.13
C ASN A 105 -6.34 -9.20 7.34
N ARG A 106 -6.86 -10.43 7.23
CA ARG A 106 -7.84 -10.97 8.18
C ARG A 106 -7.21 -11.71 9.35
N ILE A 107 -7.90 -11.71 10.49
CA ILE A 107 -7.72 -12.65 11.60
C ILE A 107 -9.06 -13.35 11.86
N ALA A 108 -9.06 -14.68 11.79
CA ALA A 108 -10.24 -15.52 11.94
C ALA A 108 -10.92 -15.26 13.29
N ASN A 109 -12.26 -15.15 13.29
CA ASN A 109 -13.08 -14.80 14.45
C ASN A 109 -12.70 -13.50 15.19
N GLY A 110 -11.81 -12.67 14.60
CA GLY A 110 -11.18 -11.56 15.30
C GLY A 110 -10.42 -12.02 16.54
N GLN A 111 -9.88 -13.23 16.55
CA GLN A 111 -9.29 -13.82 17.75
C GLN A 111 -7.96 -14.50 17.43
N PHE A 112 -7.00 -14.35 18.33
CA PHE A 112 -5.76 -15.11 18.30
C PHE A 112 -5.26 -15.39 19.71
N SER A 113 -4.35 -16.36 19.84
CA SER A 113 -3.71 -16.67 21.12
C SER A 113 -2.22 -16.38 21.08
N LEU A 114 -1.72 -15.66 22.09
CA LEU A 114 -0.33 -15.28 22.22
C LEU A 114 0.14 -15.55 23.66
N SER A 115 1.16 -16.39 23.79
CA SER A 115 1.73 -16.79 25.09
C SER A 115 0.68 -17.33 26.08
N GLY A 116 -0.24 -18.16 25.58
CA GLY A 116 -1.29 -18.80 26.39
C GLY A 116 -2.47 -17.89 26.76
N LYS A 117 -2.47 -16.62 26.34
CA LYS A 117 -3.60 -15.70 26.50
C LYS A 117 -4.31 -15.50 25.16
N THR A 118 -5.64 -15.55 25.19
CA THR A 118 -6.48 -15.23 24.04
C THR A 118 -6.80 -13.74 24.01
N TYR A 119 -6.70 -13.15 22.82
CA TYR A 119 -7.00 -11.74 22.56
C TYR A 119 -8.18 -11.65 21.62
N GLN A 120 -9.16 -10.81 21.96
CA GLN A 120 -10.30 -10.50 21.11
C GLN A 120 -10.08 -9.14 20.47
N LEU A 121 -10.11 -9.14 19.14
CA LEU A 121 -10.05 -7.98 18.28
C LEU A 121 -11.47 -7.58 17.84
N PRO A 122 -11.65 -6.33 17.39
CA PRO A 122 -12.88 -5.89 16.77
C PRO A 122 -13.21 -6.71 15.52
N GLN A 123 -14.47 -7.13 15.44
CA GLN A 123 -15.02 -7.87 14.31
C GLN A 123 -15.59 -6.87 13.29
N ASN A 124 -14.70 -6.17 12.60
CA ASN A 124 -15.04 -5.11 11.66
C ASN A 124 -15.33 -5.62 10.24
N GLN A 125 -15.27 -6.94 10.01
CA GLN A 125 -15.77 -7.59 8.81
C GLN A 125 -16.45 -8.92 9.19
N ASP A 126 -17.78 -8.88 9.30
CA ASP A 126 -18.59 -9.97 9.84
C ASP A 126 -18.08 -10.44 11.21
N VAL A 127 -17.66 -11.70 11.33
CA VAL A 127 -17.08 -12.25 12.56
C VAL A 127 -15.55 -12.11 12.61
N HIS A 128 -14.93 -11.62 11.55
CA HIS A 128 -13.47 -11.52 11.42
C HIS A 128 -12.98 -10.10 11.74
N SER A 129 -11.72 -10.01 12.15
CA SER A 129 -11.02 -8.72 12.18
C SER A 129 -10.27 -8.54 10.86
N LEU A 130 -10.32 -7.35 10.30
CA LEU A 130 -9.69 -6.97 9.04
C LEU A 130 -8.85 -5.70 9.24
N HIS A 131 -7.62 -5.69 8.71
CA HIS A 131 -6.79 -4.49 8.54
C HIS A 131 -6.60 -3.69 9.85
N GLY A 132 -6.46 -4.39 10.98
CA GLY A 132 -6.19 -3.77 12.27
C GLY A 132 -7.40 -3.25 13.04
N GLY A 133 -8.63 -3.41 12.52
CA GLY A 133 -9.86 -3.09 13.24
C GLY A 133 -10.58 -1.83 12.76
N TYR A 134 -11.46 -1.26 13.61
CA TYR A 134 -12.28 -0.12 13.23
C TYR A 134 -11.45 1.15 13.05
N GLN A 135 -10.54 1.41 13.99
CA GLN A 135 -9.59 2.52 13.96
C GLN A 135 -8.17 1.95 13.77
N GLY A 136 -7.96 1.21 12.68
CA GLY A 136 -6.64 0.77 12.23
C GLY A 136 -5.71 1.94 11.88
N PHE A 137 -4.46 1.61 11.54
CA PHE A 137 -3.42 2.59 11.24
C PHE A 137 -3.75 3.50 10.05
N ASP A 138 -4.64 3.05 9.17
CA ASP A 138 -5.18 3.78 8.02
C ASP A 138 -5.92 5.06 8.43
N LYS A 139 -6.46 5.12 9.65
CA LYS A 139 -7.24 6.26 10.14
C LYS A 139 -6.49 7.16 11.11
N LYS A 140 -5.26 6.78 11.48
CA LYS A 140 -4.47 7.51 12.48
C LYS A 140 -3.75 8.67 11.84
N ARG A 141 -3.58 9.76 12.60
CA ARG A 141 -2.65 10.82 12.23
C ARG A 141 -1.25 10.45 12.68
N TRP A 142 -0.35 10.35 11.72
CA TRP A 142 1.06 10.09 11.94
C TRP A 142 1.80 11.39 12.17
N ARG A 143 2.82 11.36 13.03
CA ARG A 143 3.70 12.51 13.25
C ARG A 143 4.72 12.54 12.12
N ILE A 144 4.88 13.69 11.47
CA ILE A 144 5.98 13.92 10.54
C ILE A 144 7.24 14.13 11.37
N LEU A 145 8.21 13.21 11.26
CA LEU A 145 9.45 13.23 12.01
C LEU A 145 10.57 13.91 11.23
N GLU A 146 10.66 13.63 9.92
CA GLU A 146 11.67 14.19 9.03
C GLU A 146 11.11 14.31 7.61
N THR A 147 11.55 15.33 6.87
CA THR A 147 11.21 15.52 5.46
C THR A 147 12.44 16.01 4.69
N THR A 148 12.62 15.49 3.48
CA THR A 148 13.51 16.04 2.46
C THR A 148 12.68 16.26 1.18
N PRO A 149 13.24 16.85 0.10
CA PRO A 149 12.52 16.93 -1.18
C PRO A 149 12.11 15.58 -1.78
N SER A 150 12.75 14.47 -1.37
CA SER A 150 12.54 13.14 -1.94
C SER A 150 12.15 12.08 -0.91
N SER A 151 12.03 12.42 0.39
CA SER A 151 11.63 11.48 1.43
C SER A 151 10.80 12.11 2.55
N VAL A 152 10.03 11.27 3.24
CA VAL A 152 9.36 11.61 4.49
C VAL A 152 9.39 10.44 5.46
N LEU A 153 9.77 10.70 6.71
CA LEU A 153 9.69 9.76 7.83
C LEU A 153 8.49 10.13 8.71
N LEU A 154 7.56 9.18 8.84
CA LEU A 154 6.36 9.29 9.65
C LEU A 154 6.45 8.36 10.86
N GLY A 155 5.91 8.79 12.00
CA GLY A 155 5.91 8.01 13.24
C GLY A 155 4.54 7.92 13.89
N TYR A 156 4.21 6.75 14.42
CA TYR A 156 3.01 6.51 15.21
C TYR A 156 3.33 5.66 16.44
N LEU A 157 2.71 6.00 17.57
CA LEU A 157 2.80 5.22 18.80
C LEU A 157 1.43 4.63 19.06
N SER A 158 1.32 3.32 18.84
CA SER A 158 0.10 2.55 19.07
C SER A 158 0.12 2.06 20.52
N PRO A 159 -0.73 2.58 21.42
CA PRO A 159 -0.69 2.22 22.83
C PRO A 159 -1.03 0.73 23.07
N ASP A 160 -0.68 0.22 24.25
CA ASP A 160 -1.14 -1.11 24.68
C ASP A 160 -2.68 -1.18 24.67
N GLY A 161 -3.20 -2.28 24.13
CA GLY A 161 -4.64 -2.52 24.01
C GLY A 161 -5.34 -1.79 22.86
N GLU A 162 -4.62 -1.00 22.03
CA GLU A 162 -5.24 -0.38 20.85
C GLU A 162 -5.84 -1.44 19.93
N GLU A 163 -7.13 -1.31 19.63
CA GLU A 163 -7.93 -2.29 18.86
C GLU A 163 -7.82 -3.73 19.41
N GLY A 164 -7.51 -3.89 20.71
CA GLY A 164 -7.37 -5.20 21.38
C GLY A 164 -6.00 -5.86 21.25
N TYR A 165 -5.02 -5.24 20.57
CA TYR A 165 -3.68 -5.78 20.43
C TYR A 165 -2.80 -5.51 21.67
N PRO A 166 -2.02 -6.50 22.18
CA PRO A 166 -1.15 -6.30 23.33
C PRO A 166 0.12 -5.52 23.00
N GLY A 167 0.65 -4.80 23.98
CA GLY A 167 1.92 -4.09 23.93
C GLY A 167 1.81 -2.73 23.25
N GLU A 168 2.53 -1.75 23.80
CA GLU A 168 2.74 -0.46 23.12
C GLU A 168 3.75 -0.67 21.97
N LEU A 169 3.34 -0.32 20.75
CA LEU A 169 4.13 -0.48 19.54
C LEU A 169 4.50 0.88 18.97
N SER A 170 5.79 1.20 18.97
CA SER A 170 6.32 2.33 18.20
C SER A 170 6.52 1.90 16.76
N VAL A 171 6.03 2.68 15.81
CA VAL A 171 6.10 2.39 14.37
C VAL A 171 6.63 3.60 13.62
N THR A 172 7.52 3.38 12.67
CA THR A 172 7.94 4.39 11.70
C THR A 172 7.78 3.88 10.28
N ILE A 173 7.44 4.81 9.38
CA ILE A 173 7.28 4.56 7.95
C ILE A 173 8.12 5.60 7.21
N LEU A 174 9.12 5.13 6.47
CA LEU A 174 9.93 5.96 5.59
C LEU A 174 9.46 5.77 4.16
N TYR A 175 8.94 6.82 3.56
CA TYR A 175 8.78 6.92 2.11
C TYR A 175 10.01 7.59 1.51
N HIS A 176 10.60 7.01 0.48
CA HIS A 176 11.71 7.62 -0.25
C HIS A 176 11.56 7.37 -1.76
N LEU A 177 11.45 8.46 -2.51
CA LEU A 177 11.38 8.49 -3.97
C LEU A 177 12.79 8.74 -4.52
N SER A 178 13.41 7.74 -5.14
CA SER A 178 14.73 7.86 -5.74
C SER A 178 14.68 8.34 -7.20
N ASP A 179 15.83 8.79 -7.69
CA ASP A 179 15.98 9.29 -9.06
C ASP A 179 15.80 8.20 -10.13
N ASP A 180 15.91 6.91 -9.79
CA ASP A 180 15.59 5.79 -10.69
C ASP A 180 14.09 5.46 -10.75
N ASN A 181 13.22 6.42 -10.43
CA ASN A 181 11.75 6.31 -10.46
C ASN A 181 11.21 5.19 -9.57
N ASN A 182 11.80 5.02 -8.39
CA ASN A 182 11.37 4.04 -7.42
C ASN A 182 10.87 4.72 -6.14
N LEU A 183 9.62 4.39 -5.76
CA LEU A 183 9.13 4.71 -4.42
C LEU A 183 9.34 3.52 -3.49
N SER A 184 10.24 3.69 -2.54
CA SER A 184 10.47 2.74 -1.45
C SER A 184 9.69 3.12 -0.20
N ILE A 185 9.17 2.09 0.49
CA ILE A 185 8.49 2.17 1.78
C ILE A 185 9.23 1.24 2.74
N THR A 186 9.88 1.81 3.74
CA THR A 186 10.51 1.07 4.83
C THR A 186 9.63 1.16 6.08
N TYR A 187 9.34 0.00 6.66
CA TYR A 187 8.50 -0.21 7.82
C TYR A 187 9.38 -0.64 8.98
N GLU A 188 9.43 0.15 10.04
CA GLU A 188 10.07 -0.27 11.29
C GLU A 188 9.07 -0.27 12.44
N ALA A 189 9.18 -1.27 13.31
CA ALA A 189 8.40 -1.28 14.54
C ALA A 189 9.17 -1.91 15.69
N PHE A 190 8.85 -1.48 16.90
CA PHE A 190 9.45 -1.98 18.13
C PHE A 190 8.40 -2.05 19.23
N CYS A 191 8.42 -3.16 19.98
CA CYS A 191 7.58 -3.38 21.14
C CYS A 191 8.42 -4.00 22.25
N ALA A 192 8.29 -3.48 23.48
CA ALA A 192 8.99 -4.02 24.64
C ALA A 192 8.46 -5.43 25.01
N ASP A 193 7.20 -5.71 24.66
CA ASP A 193 6.51 -6.98 24.87
C ASP A 193 6.36 -7.76 23.57
N LYS A 194 5.97 -9.04 23.70
CA LYS A 194 5.60 -9.85 22.54
C LYS A 194 4.23 -9.40 22.01
N THR A 195 4.11 -9.21 20.70
CA THR A 195 2.85 -8.80 20.06
C THR A 195 2.70 -9.41 18.66
N VAL A 196 1.65 -9.06 17.93
CA VAL A 196 1.47 -9.37 16.52
C VAL A 196 1.57 -8.11 15.67
N VAL A 197 2.34 -8.17 14.59
CA VAL A 197 2.58 -7.06 13.65
C VAL A 197 2.64 -7.60 12.24
N ASN A 198 1.83 -7.02 11.36
CA ASN A 198 1.92 -7.23 9.93
C ASN A 198 1.55 -5.93 9.23
N LEU A 199 2.55 -5.18 8.76
CA LEU A 199 2.36 -3.90 8.10
C LEU A 199 2.48 -4.05 6.59
N THR A 200 1.66 -3.29 5.87
CA THR A 200 1.70 -3.16 4.41
C THR A 200 1.15 -1.80 3.97
N ASN A 201 1.21 -1.51 2.67
CA ASN A 201 0.58 -0.34 2.06
C ASN A 201 -0.51 -0.80 1.08
N HIS A 202 -1.67 -0.16 1.13
CA HIS A 202 -2.86 -0.55 0.36
C HIS A 202 -3.10 0.36 -0.86
N ALA A 203 -2.03 0.76 -1.55
CA ALA A 203 -2.13 1.48 -2.81
C ALA A 203 -2.81 0.62 -3.88
N TYR A 204 -3.75 1.23 -4.60
CA TYR A 204 -4.34 0.65 -5.81
C TYR A 204 -3.74 1.34 -7.01
N PHE A 205 -3.36 0.55 -8.01
CA PHE A 205 -2.75 1.04 -9.23
C PHE A 205 -3.67 0.83 -10.43
N ASN A 206 -3.61 1.79 -11.34
CA ASN A 206 -4.04 1.64 -12.73
C ASN A 206 -2.98 2.31 -13.60
N LEU A 207 -2.15 1.52 -14.28
CA LEU A 207 -0.99 2.02 -15.01
C LEU A 207 -1.37 2.73 -16.32
N ALA A 208 -2.63 2.62 -16.76
CA ALA A 208 -3.19 3.43 -17.83
C ALA A 208 -3.58 4.85 -17.37
N GLY A 209 -3.59 5.10 -16.05
CA GLY A 209 -4.02 6.35 -15.44
C GLY A 209 -5.35 6.21 -14.69
N ILE A 210 -5.50 6.93 -13.59
CA ILE A 210 -6.72 7.01 -12.75
C ILE A 210 -7.97 7.49 -13.52
N GLU A 211 -7.79 8.25 -14.59
CA GLU A 211 -8.83 8.77 -15.47
C GLU A 211 -9.19 7.80 -16.60
N SER A 212 -8.42 6.73 -16.77
CA SER A 212 -8.62 5.74 -17.82
C SER A 212 -9.86 4.87 -17.52
N ASP A 213 -10.54 4.45 -18.58
CA ASP A 213 -11.61 3.44 -18.51
C ASP A 213 -11.05 2.01 -18.48
N LYS A 214 -9.73 1.85 -18.64
CA LYS A 214 -9.05 0.57 -18.63
C LYS A 214 -9.15 -0.10 -17.28
N THR A 215 -9.42 -1.40 -17.31
CA THR A 215 -9.54 -2.20 -16.09
C THR A 215 -8.27 -3.01 -15.82
N VAL A 216 -8.21 -3.59 -14.63
CA VAL A 216 -7.17 -4.53 -14.22
C VAL A 216 -7.01 -5.70 -15.19
N PHE A 217 -8.07 -6.14 -15.87
CA PHE A 217 -8.03 -7.26 -16.83
C PHE A 217 -7.24 -6.95 -18.10
N GLU A 218 -7.02 -5.68 -18.40
CA GLU A 218 -6.25 -5.25 -19.57
C GLU A 218 -4.76 -5.05 -19.27
N HIS A 219 -4.35 -5.19 -18.01
CA HIS A 219 -2.95 -5.22 -17.60
C HIS A 219 -2.39 -6.64 -17.70
N GLN A 220 -1.08 -6.76 -17.89
CA GLN A 220 -0.38 -8.04 -17.78
C GLN A 220 0.39 -8.11 -16.47
N PHE A 221 0.36 -9.27 -15.82
CA PHE A 221 0.95 -9.50 -14.51
C PHE A 221 1.92 -10.67 -14.57
N GLU A 222 3.03 -10.50 -13.86
CA GLU A 222 3.97 -11.56 -13.50
C GLU A 222 4.17 -11.49 -11.99
N ILE A 223 4.09 -12.63 -11.31
CA ILE A 223 4.31 -12.79 -9.88
C ILE A 223 5.23 -13.99 -9.68
N CYS A 224 6.42 -13.74 -9.11
CA CYS A 224 7.44 -14.75 -8.89
C CYS A 224 7.12 -15.59 -7.65
N ALA A 225 6.08 -16.42 -7.75
CA ALA A 225 5.57 -17.26 -6.68
C ALA A 225 5.22 -18.66 -7.21
N ASP A 226 5.70 -19.70 -6.53
CA ASP A 226 5.37 -21.09 -6.88
C ASP A 226 4.07 -21.57 -6.20
N TYR A 227 3.64 -20.90 -5.13
CA TYR A 227 2.47 -21.24 -4.35
C TYR A 227 1.58 -20.02 -4.08
N TYR A 228 0.29 -20.29 -3.87
CA TYR A 228 -0.66 -19.34 -3.30
C TYR A 228 -1.34 -19.96 -2.07
N LEU A 229 -1.97 -19.10 -1.27
CA LEU A 229 -2.72 -19.47 -0.08
C LEU A 229 -4.22 -19.49 -0.43
N PRO A 230 -4.86 -20.66 -0.57
CA PRO A 230 -6.29 -20.75 -0.81
C PRO A 230 -7.06 -20.31 0.43
N VAL A 231 -8.26 -19.81 0.20
CA VAL A 231 -9.15 -19.32 1.24
C VAL A 231 -10.52 -20.00 1.18
N ASP A 232 -11.25 -19.96 2.29
CA ASP A 232 -12.65 -20.36 2.35
C ASP A 232 -13.59 -19.25 1.82
N GLN A 233 -14.89 -19.47 1.96
CA GLN A 233 -15.91 -18.52 1.51
C GLN A 233 -15.89 -17.18 2.27
N ALA A 234 -15.28 -17.14 3.46
CA ALA A 234 -15.10 -15.93 4.26
C ALA A 234 -13.74 -15.25 4.02
N ASN A 235 -12.98 -15.75 3.02
CA ASN A 235 -11.62 -15.32 2.69
C ASN A 235 -10.60 -15.57 3.83
N ILE A 236 -10.82 -16.60 4.65
CA ILE A 236 -9.85 -17.06 5.66
C ILE A 236 -9.00 -18.19 5.07
N PRO A 237 -7.67 -18.17 5.28
CA PRO A 237 -6.80 -19.26 4.85
C PRO A 237 -7.21 -20.62 5.39
N ILE A 238 -7.28 -21.61 4.50
CA ILE A 238 -7.66 -22.99 4.86
C ILE A 238 -6.52 -23.81 5.48
N GLY A 239 -5.32 -23.24 5.61
CA GLY A 239 -4.17 -23.88 6.27
C GLY A 239 -3.34 -24.82 5.39
N GLU A 240 -3.45 -24.74 4.06
CA GLU A 240 -2.57 -25.43 3.11
C GLU A 240 -2.07 -24.47 2.02
N LEU A 241 -0.93 -24.77 1.41
CA LEU A 241 -0.43 -24.06 0.22
C LEU A 241 -0.77 -24.86 -1.03
N ARG A 242 -1.16 -24.18 -2.11
CA ARG A 242 -1.37 -24.84 -3.41
C ARG A 242 -0.42 -24.31 -4.46
N PRO A 243 0.12 -25.18 -5.34
CA PRO A 243 0.97 -24.73 -6.43
C PRO A 243 0.16 -23.85 -7.38
N VAL A 244 0.78 -22.80 -7.89
CA VAL A 244 0.15 -21.96 -8.93
C VAL A 244 0.07 -22.69 -10.27
N SER A 245 1.02 -23.60 -10.52
CA SER A 245 1.20 -24.26 -11.81
C SER A 245 -0.05 -25.00 -12.27
N GLY A 246 -0.50 -24.71 -13.49
CA GLY A 246 -1.70 -25.33 -14.07
C GLY A 246 -3.02 -24.81 -13.51
N THR A 247 -3.01 -23.68 -12.79
CA THR A 247 -4.20 -22.99 -12.29
C THR A 247 -4.31 -21.60 -12.89
N ASP A 248 -5.43 -20.91 -12.65
CA ASP A 248 -5.59 -19.50 -13.04
C ASP A 248 -4.81 -18.53 -12.14
N PHE A 249 -4.07 -19.04 -11.15
CA PHE A 249 -3.10 -18.30 -10.34
C PHE A 249 -1.68 -18.37 -10.91
N ASP A 250 -1.45 -19.05 -12.05
CA ASP A 250 -0.12 -19.14 -12.67
C ASP A 250 0.28 -17.82 -13.36
N PHE A 251 0.98 -16.96 -12.62
CA PHE A 251 1.55 -15.70 -13.11
C PHE A 251 3.08 -15.76 -13.22
N LYS A 252 3.68 -16.94 -13.42
CA LYS A 252 5.16 -17.07 -13.52
C LYS A 252 5.78 -16.39 -14.75
N SER A 253 4.95 -15.93 -15.67
CA SER A 253 5.31 -15.07 -16.80
C SER A 253 4.20 -14.07 -17.04
N LEU A 254 4.52 -12.89 -17.59
CA LEU A 254 3.52 -11.88 -17.98
C LEU A 254 2.30 -12.49 -18.69
N THR A 255 1.14 -12.39 -18.06
CA THR A 255 -0.14 -12.85 -18.60
C THR A 255 -1.26 -11.93 -18.14
N TYR A 256 -2.37 -11.93 -18.89
CA TYR A 256 -3.61 -11.28 -18.45
C TYR A 256 -4.28 -12.11 -17.35
N LEU A 257 -5.10 -11.43 -16.54
CA LEU A 257 -6.01 -12.07 -15.61
C LEU A 257 -7.05 -12.91 -16.36
N LYS A 258 -7.32 -14.10 -15.85
CA LYS A 258 -8.43 -14.96 -16.32
C LYS A 258 -9.66 -14.88 -15.43
N GLN A 259 -9.46 -14.43 -14.20
CA GLN A 259 -10.48 -14.26 -13.17
C GLN A 259 -10.02 -13.18 -12.19
N GLU A 260 -10.92 -12.81 -11.29
CA GLU A 260 -10.59 -11.96 -10.16
C GLU A 260 -9.74 -12.70 -9.14
N ILE A 261 -8.84 -11.96 -8.51
CA ILE A 261 -7.92 -12.47 -7.51
C ILE A 261 -8.05 -11.61 -6.25
N ASP A 262 -8.18 -12.29 -5.12
CA ASP A 262 -8.00 -11.75 -3.77
C ASP A 262 -7.24 -12.78 -2.93
N HIS A 263 -5.99 -13.09 -3.32
CA HIS A 263 -5.22 -14.17 -2.71
C HIS A 263 -3.79 -13.76 -2.39
N THR A 264 -3.25 -14.39 -1.35
CA THR A 264 -1.84 -14.26 -0.98
C THR A 264 -0.98 -15.21 -1.81
N PHE A 265 0.03 -14.66 -2.49
CA PHE A 265 1.08 -15.40 -3.21
C PHE A 265 2.32 -15.54 -2.32
N ILE A 266 2.95 -16.72 -2.36
CA ILE A 266 4.12 -17.04 -1.56
C ILE A 266 5.37 -16.88 -2.43
N PHE A 267 6.21 -15.90 -2.11
CA PHE A 267 7.44 -15.67 -2.85
C PHE A 267 8.50 -16.70 -2.49
N ASN A 268 9.38 -16.97 -3.45
CA ASN A 268 10.58 -17.75 -3.16
C ASN A 268 11.52 -16.92 -2.29
N GLN A 269 12.05 -17.54 -1.23
CA GLN A 269 12.76 -16.84 -0.15
C GLN A 269 13.97 -16.05 -0.67
N GLU A 270 14.69 -16.56 -1.66
CA GLU A 270 15.83 -15.93 -2.29
C GLU A 270 15.51 -14.60 -3.00
N LEU A 271 14.24 -14.37 -3.35
CA LEU A 271 13.79 -13.13 -3.98
C LEU A 271 13.45 -12.04 -2.95
N THR A 272 13.22 -12.40 -1.69
CA THR A 272 12.75 -11.50 -0.63
C THR A 272 13.90 -10.73 0.03
N ASN A 273 14.80 -10.20 -0.81
CA ASN A 273 16.08 -9.59 -0.42
C ASN A 273 16.14 -8.07 -0.70
N SER A 274 15.01 -7.44 -1.05
CA SER A 274 14.85 -6.05 -1.51
C SER A 274 15.47 -5.67 -2.87
N ASN A 275 16.29 -6.52 -3.49
CA ASN A 275 16.93 -6.26 -4.78
C ASN A 275 16.28 -6.99 -5.95
N SER A 276 15.80 -8.22 -5.70
CA SER A 276 15.11 -9.03 -6.70
C SER A 276 13.67 -8.56 -6.92
N VAL A 277 13.22 -8.62 -8.18
CA VAL A 277 11.82 -8.38 -8.54
C VAL A 277 10.99 -9.59 -8.10
N VAL A 278 9.89 -9.34 -7.40
CA VAL A 278 8.92 -10.36 -6.98
C VAL A 278 7.61 -10.29 -7.76
N ALA A 279 7.32 -9.14 -8.37
CA ALA A 279 6.18 -8.97 -9.26
C ALA A 279 6.47 -7.87 -10.29
N GLN A 280 5.88 -8.03 -11.47
CA GLN A 280 5.94 -7.06 -12.56
C GLN A 280 4.55 -6.88 -13.15
N VAL A 281 4.20 -5.64 -13.50
CA VAL A 281 2.93 -5.30 -14.14
C VAL A 281 3.19 -4.41 -15.35
N LEU A 282 2.64 -4.78 -16.50
CA LEU A 282 2.71 -4.00 -17.73
C LEU A 282 1.36 -3.31 -17.99
N SER A 283 1.39 -2.02 -18.31
CA SER A 283 0.20 -1.24 -18.66
C SER A 283 -0.45 -1.74 -19.96
N PRO A 284 -1.75 -1.50 -20.16
CA PRO A 284 -2.46 -1.91 -21.38
C PRO A 284 -1.86 -1.35 -22.68
N ASP A 285 -1.37 -0.10 -22.64
CA ASP A 285 -0.70 0.58 -23.76
C ASP A 285 0.78 0.20 -23.89
N LYS A 286 1.34 -0.50 -22.90
CA LYS A 286 2.74 -0.92 -22.79
C LYS A 286 3.75 0.23 -22.60
N ASP A 287 3.28 1.42 -22.27
CA ASP A 287 4.14 2.58 -21.98
C ASP A 287 4.75 2.52 -20.59
N VAL A 288 4.14 1.78 -19.64
CA VAL A 288 4.58 1.71 -18.25
C VAL A 288 4.74 0.26 -17.81
N THR A 289 5.90 -0.05 -17.26
CA THR A 289 6.10 -1.27 -16.48
C THR A 289 6.38 -0.91 -15.03
N MET A 290 5.57 -1.44 -14.11
CA MET A 290 5.81 -1.38 -12.68
C MET A 290 6.51 -2.66 -12.21
N VAL A 291 7.56 -2.54 -11.41
CA VAL A 291 8.23 -3.66 -10.73
C VAL A 291 8.15 -3.50 -9.23
N VAL A 292 7.90 -4.60 -8.52
CA VAL A 292 7.83 -4.65 -7.06
C VAL A 292 9.01 -5.47 -6.54
N LYS A 293 9.72 -4.93 -5.54
CA LYS A 293 10.76 -5.62 -4.78
C LYS A 293 10.42 -5.54 -3.30
N THR A 294 10.74 -6.56 -2.52
CA THR A 294 10.39 -6.55 -1.10
C THR A 294 11.29 -7.46 -0.26
N THR A 295 11.18 -7.29 1.05
CA THR A 295 11.71 -8.19 2.08
C THR A 295 10.62 -9.03 2.74
N LYS A 296 9.35 -8.80 2.39
CA LYS A 296 8.23 -9.58 2.89
C LYS A 296 8.16 -10.94 2.16
N PRO A 297 7.75 -12.00 2.85
CA PRO A 297 7.72 -13.34 2.28
C PRO A 297 6.56 -13.57 1.29
N THR A 298 5.52 -12.73 1.35
CA THR A 298 4.30 -12.91 0.56
C THR A 298 3.76 -11.57 0.08
N ALA A 299 2.79 -11.61 -0.83
CA ALA A 299 1.94 -10.46 -1.12
C ALA A 299 0.49 -10.86 -1.35
N GLN A 300 -0.44 -10.06 -0.85
CA GLN A 300 -1.81 -10.09 -1.34
C GLN A 300 -1.83 -9.48 -2.73
N PHE A 301 -2.34 -10.20 -3.71
CA PHE A 301 -2.70 -9.64 -4.99
C PHE A 301 -4.22 -9.50 -5.04
N TYR A 302 -4.69 -8.27 -5.13
CA TYR A 302 -6.12 -7.94 -5.10
C TYR A 302 -6.52 -7.14 -6.34
N THR A 303 -7.51 -7.61 -7.07
CA THR A 303 -7.93 -7.05 -8.35
C THR A 303 -9.06 -6.02 -8.25
N GLY A 304 -9.25 -5.40 -7.07
CA GLY A 304 -10.21 -4.29 -6.94
C GLY A 304 -11.68 -4.71 -7.04
N ASN A 305 -12.00 -5.93 -6.62
CA ASN A 305 -13.31 -6.58 -6.79
C ASN A 305 -14.48 -5.83 -6.11
N TYR A 306 -14.17 -5.01 -5.09
CA TYR A 306 -15.10 -4.28 -4.25
C TYR A 306 -14.88 -2.76 -4.31
N LEU A 307 -14.16 -2.27 -5.32
CA LEU A 307 -13.96 -0.82 -5.50
C LEU A 307 -15.25 -0.09 -5.87
N ALA A 308 -16.22 -0.80 -6.49
CA ALA A 308 -17.49 -0.25 -6.90
C ALA A 308 -18.21 0.46 -5.73
N GLY A 309 -18.59 1.72 -5.95
CA GLY A 309 -19.26 2.55 -4.95
C GLY A 309 -18.37 3.64 -4.33
N ASN A 310 -17.04 3.49 -4.40
CA ASN A 310 -16.11 4.55 -4.00
C ASN A 310 -16.08 5.68 -5.05
N THR A 311 -16.02 6.92 -4.59
CA THR A 311 -15.95 8.11 -5.44
C THR A 311 -14.51 8.33 -5.91
N SER A 312 -14.31 8.63 -7.19
CA SER A 312 -13.01 8.99 -7.79
C SER A 312 -12.97 10.47 -8.19
N PRO A 313 -11.79 11.06 -8.46
CA PRO A 313 -11.68 12.40 -9.03
C PRO A 313 -12.39 12.58 -10.39
N TYR A 314 -12.67 11.48 -11.09
CA TYR A 314 -13.24 11.48 -12.44
C TYR A 314 -14.62 10.79 -12.50
N GLY A 315 -15.28 10.59 -11.34
CA GLY A 315 -16.59 9.95 -11.25
C GLY A 315 -16.65 8.90 -10.14
N ARG A 316 -16.92 7.63 -10.50
CA ARG A 316 -16.98 6.51 -9.56
C ARG A 316 -16.11 5.38 -10.04
N TYR A 317 -15.39 4.77 -9.10
CA TYR A 317 -14.70 3.52 -9.39
C TYR A 317 -15.69 2.40 -9.66
N GLN A 318 -15.28 1.51 -10.53
CA GLN A 318 -15.96 0.28 -10.89
C GLN A 318 -15.18 -0.92 -10.33
N ARG A 319 -15.82 -2.09 -10.37
CA ARG A 319 -15.15 -3.36 -10.12
C ARG A 319 -13.97 -3.51 -11.09
N GLY A 320 -12.77 -3.75 -10.56
CA GLY A 320 -11.57 -3.88 -11.38
C GLY A 320 -10.98 -2.56 -11.90
N SER A 321 -11.37 -1.40 -11.37
CA SER A 321 -10.74 -0.11 -11.74
C SER A 321 -9.25 0.00 -11.40
N GLY A 322 -8.73 -0.87 -10.54
CA GLY A 322 -7.31 -0.96 -10.22
C GLY A 322 -6.99 -2.17 -9.36
N PHE A 323 -5.71 -2.38 -9.08
CA PHE A 323 -5.21 -3.53 -8.34
C PHE A 323 -4.27 -3.11 -7.21
N ALA A 324 -4.19 -3.93 -6.15
CA ALA A 324 -3.23 -3.76 -5.08
C ALA A 324 -2.25 -4.95 -5.05
N ILE A 325 -0.98 -4.65 -4.77
CA ILE A 325 0.05 -5.64 -4.43
C ILE A 325 0.56 -5.27 -3.03
N GLU A 326 -0.07 -5.87 -2.02
CA GLU A 326 0.21 -5.62 -0.61
C GLU A 326 1.24 -6.64 -0.12
N THR A 327 2.51 -6.29 -0.13
CA THR A 327 3.56 -7.18 0.40
C THR A 327 3.40 -7.31 1.91
N GLN A 328 3.28 -8.53 2.43
CA GLN A 328 2.87 -8.77 3.82
C GLN A 328 3.38 -10.11 4.37
N TYR A 329 3.00 -10.41 5.61
CA TYR A 329 2.94 -11.79 6.10
C TYR A 329 1.57 -12.39 5.78
N ILE A 330 1.43 -13.71 5.93
CA ILE A 330 0.19 -14.40 5.60
C ILE A 330 -1.01 -13.86 6.40
N PRO A 331 -2.21 -13.77 5.78
CA PRO A 331 -3.46 -13.57 6.50
C PRO A 331 -3.62 -14.64 7.58
N ASP A 332 -4.30 -14.27 8.67
CA ASP A 332 -4.59 -15.14 9.82
C ASP A 332 -3.34 -15.81 10.43
N GLY A 333 -2.14 -15.31 10.14
CA GLY A 333 -0.85 -15.89 10.54
C GLY A 333 -0.78 -16.36 12.00
N PRO A 334 -1.24 -15.57 13.00
CA PRO A 334 -1.27 -15.97 14.40
C PRO A 334 -2.05 -17.25 14.71
N ASN A 335 -2.91 -17.72 13.81
CA ASN A 335 -3.70 -18.95 13.94
C ASN A 335 -3.21 -20.09 12.99
N GLN A 336 -2.23 -19.83 12.12
CA GLN A 336 -1.80 -20.72 11.05
C GLN A 336 -0.47 -21.44 11.36
N PHE A 337 -0.37 -22.10 12.52
CA PHE A 337 0.89 -22.67 13.05
C PHE A 337 1.51 -23.78 12.19
N GLY A 338 0.72 -24.48 11.38
CA GLY A 338 1.18 -25.63 10.59
C GLY A 338 1.87 -25.28 9.27
N LEU A 339 1.82 -24.02 8.82
CA LEU A 339 2.27 -23.64 7.47
C LEU A 339 3.78 -23.42 7.34
N GLY A 340 4.52 -23.29 8.45
CA GLY A 340 5.96 -22.98 8.41
C GLY A 340 6.31 -21.60 7.84
N LEU A 341 5.32 -20.72 7.67
CA LEU A 341 5.48 -19.34 7.19
C LEU A 341 5.51 -18.34 8.35
N HIS A 342 6.02 -17.14 8.10
CA HIS A 342 6.01 -16.07 9.10
C HIS A 342 4.59 -15.68 9.51
N GLN A 343 4.30 -15.80 10.80
CA GLN A 343 2.97 -15.61 11.39
C GLN A 343 2.69 -14.17 11.86
N GLY A 344 3.61 -13.24 11.60
CA GLY A 344 3.53 -11.88 12.13
C GLY A 344 3.61 -11.78 13.66
N ILE A 345 4.14 -12.78 14.35
CA ILE A 345 4.44 -12.70 15.79
C ILE A 345 5.78 -11.97 15.96
N LEU A 346 5.75 -10.79 16.59
CA LEU A 346 6.94 -10.01 16.93
C LEU A 346 7.42 -10.38 18.35
N PRO A 347 8.62 -10.95 18.52
CA PRO A 347 9.18 -11.18 19.84
C PRO A 347 9.47 -9.87 20.59
N ALA A 348 9.41 -9.93 21.91
CA ALA A 348 9.76 -8.81 22.78
C ALA A 348 11.17 -8.28 22.47
N LYS A 349 11.30 -6.95 22.34
CA LYS A 349 12.57 -6.24 22.11
C LYS A 349 13.31 -6.64 20.83
N VAL A 350 12.61 -7.21 19.85
CA VAL A 350 13.14 -7.45 18.51
C VAL A 350 12.61 -6.36 17.58
N HIS A 351 13.48 -5.86 16.71
CA HIS A 351 13.09 -4.89 15.70
C HIS A 351 12.37 -5.57 14.54
N TYR A 352 11.16 -5.12 14.26
CA TYR A 352 10.51 -5.37 12.98
C TYR A 352 11.12 -4.41 11.97
N HIS A 353 11.62 -4.92 10.85
CA HIS A 353 12.16 -4.12 9.76
C HIS A 353 11.85 -4.79 8.43
N HIS A 354 11.12 -4.10 7.56
CA HIS A 354 10.82 -4.55 6.22
C HIS A 354 10.86 -3.37 5.24
N THR A 355 11.20 -3.64 3.99
CA THR A 355 11.12 -2.67 2.89
C THR A 355 10.38 -3.27 1.71
N THR A 356 9.60 -2.43 1.02
CA THR A 356 8.98 -2.68 -0.28
C THR A 356 9.23 -1.51 -1.21
N SER A 357 9.53 -1.77 -2.47
CA SER A 357 9.87 -0.75 -3.47
C SER A 357 9.03 -0.94 -4.72
N TYR A 358 8.46 0.14 -5.24
CA TYR A 358 7.67 0.18 -6.47
C TYR A 358 8.44 1.03 -7.50
N GLY A 359 9.07 0.38 -8.47
CA GLY A 359 9.81 1.01 -9.56
C GLY A 359 8.96 1.15 -10.82
N PHE A 360 9.07 2.28 -11.51
CA PHE A 360 8.32 2.55 -12.74
C PHE A 360 9.26 2.81 -13.91
N MET A 361 9.10 2.04 -14.98
CA MET A 361 9.86 2.16 -16.23
C MET A 361 8.91 2.68 -17.31
N PHE A 362 9.29 3.78 -17.96
CA PHE A 362 8.52 4.50 -18.97
C PHE A 362 9.43 5.24 -19.96
#